data_AF-A0A6P6S0F8-F1
#
_entry.id   AF-A0A6P6S0F8-F1
#
_cell.length_a   1.000
_cell.length_b   1.000
_cell.length_c   1.000
_cell.angle_alpha   90.00
_cell.angle_beta   90.00
_cell.angle_gamma   90.00
#
_symmetry.space_group_name_H-M   'P 1'
#
loop_
_entity.id
_entity.type
_entity.pdbx_description
1 polymer ?
#
loop_
_entity_poly.entity_id
_entity_poly.type
_entity_poly.pdbx_seq_one_letter_code
_entity_poly.pdbx_strand_id
1 'polypeptide(L)'
;MELPDLSLGWLVFLVLFVGAAGAAGYLVLQEMRSSREKDIVLKQAGKEVDTSPPAREIEDYEEKRSALFQQLLVQQRVTEADEDLGEGQPPCKSWQRQLLQPEEKKALKLLLMRRALANTPRWFVLSGEANAKYRLYRNGLLTETAWSEFQAVQEELNEELQYIKLEAECMEEGWGDKVLKDTVMLFKLSEAQKERNKVMGAEQKRQEKEKERQERDKERQQEEKETRAEKFREQLLKEADQNKPVQRKVVVLYVWQAVGHRQRLRVRFEGHGWSSAAAPAAFDLRLCGRFQKGPHEMWSYTERGLSVFVVFVCYGRRHRARAAAAVAVAAGGKCPHTWGVGLKASHVPVQCTFGTVASAAAQFQRFEAGLLTAAVLLRERRHSTRACCGHRTSAYRPSNAHY
;
A
#
# COMPACT_ATOMS: atom_id res chain seq x y z
N MET A 1 20.88 -59.41 -47.32
CA MET A 1 19.82 -58.87 -46.46
C MET A 1 18.62 -58.69 -47.37
N GLU A 2 17.72 -59.66 -47.38
CA GLU A 2 16.46 -59.57 -48.12
C GLU A 2 15.58 -58.58 -47.37
N LEU A 3 15.36 -57.41 -47.98
CA LEU A 3 14.37 -56.46 -47.47
C LEU A 3 13.01 -57.14 -47.62
N PRO A 4 12.19 -57.22 -46.55
CA PRO A 4 10.87 -57.83 -46.66
C PRO A 4 10.09 -57.10 -47.77
N ASP A 5 9.42 -57.88 -48.63
CA ASP A 5 8.53 -57.37 -49.67
C ASP A 5 7.39 -56.58 -49.01
N LEU A 6 7.66 -55.31 -48.73
CA LEU A 6 6.67 -54.35 -48.24
C LEU A 6 5.70 -54.14 -49.40
N SER A 7 4.61 -54.91 -49.40
CA SER A 7 3.61 -54.82 -50.45
C SER A 7 3.18 -53.35 -50.60
N LEU A 8 3.05 -52.86 -51.82
CA LEU A 8 2.63 -51.49 -52.14
C LEU A 8 1.37 -51.06 -51.34
N GLY A 9 0.50 -52.01 -51.00
CA GLY A 9 -0.67 -51.79 -50.15
C GLY A 9 -0.36 -51.27 -48.74
N TRP A 10 0.72 -51.74 -48.10
CA TRP A 10 1.13 -51.27 -46.77
C TRP A 10 1.66 -49.83 -46.80
N LEU A 11 2.36 -49.43 -47.87
CA LEU A 11 2.80 -48.05 -48.05
C LEU A 11 1.61 -47.11 -48.25
N VAL A 12 0.65 -47.48 -49.08
CA VAL A 12 -0.58 -46.69 -49.29
C VAL A 12 -1.37 -46.58 -47.98
N PHE A 13 -1.50 -47.68 -47.24
CA PHE A 13 -2.17 -47.66 -45.93
C PHE A 13 -1.48 -46.73 -44.93
N LEU A 14 -0.14 -46.76 -44.84
CA LEU A 14 0.61 -45.87 -43.95
C LEU A 14 0.44 -44.40 -44.32
N VAL A 15 0.46 -44.05 -45.61
CA VAL A 15 0.24 -42.66 -46.05
C VAL A 15 -1.17 -42.19 -45.70
N LEU A 16 -2.19 -43.01 -45.96
CA LEU A 16 -3.57 -42.68 -45.60
C LEU A 16 -3.76 -42.57 -44.08
N PHE A 17 -3.12 -43.45 -43.31
CA PHE A 17 -3.17 -43.42 -41.84
C PHE A 17 -2.51 -42.16 -41.28
N VAL A 18 -1.32 -41.78 -41.77
CA VAL A 18 -0.65 -40.54 -41.36
C VAL A 18 -1.47 -39.31 -41.75
N GLY A 19 -2.10 -39.32 -42.94
CA GLY A 19 -3.01 -38.26 -43.36
C GLY A 19 -4.23 -38.13 -42.44
N ALA A 20 -4.88 -39.24 -42.11
CA ALA A 20 -6.03 -39.26 -41.22
C ALA A 20 -5.67 -38.85 -39.78
N ALA A 21 -4.55 -39.35 -39.24
CA ALA A 21 -4.04 -38.96 -37.93
C ALA A 21 -3.65 -37.48 -37.88
N GLY A 22 -3.06 -36.95 -38.96
CA GLY A 22 -2.75 -35.52 -39.10
C GLY A 22 -4.01 -34.65 -39.11
N ALA A 23 -5.05 -35.06 -39.85
CA ALA A 23 -6.33 -34.35 -39.88
C ALA A 23 -7.05 -34.39 -38.52
N ALA A 24 -7.07 -35.54 -37.85
CA ALA A 24 -7.63 -35.67 -36.50
C ALA A 24 -6.85 -34.82 -35.48
N GLY A 25 -5.52 -34.85 -35.52
CA GLY A 25 -4.66 -34.02 -34.68
C GLY A 25 -4.88 -32.52 -34.92
N TYR A 26 -5.09 -32.12 -36.18
CA TYR A 26 -5.42 -30.74 -36.53
C TYR A 26 -6.77 -30.29 -35.94
N LEU A 27 -7.81 -31.13 -36.04
CA LEU A 27 -9.13 -30.83 -35.45
C LEU A 27 -9.06 -30.71 -33.93
N VAL A 28 -8.32 -31.59 -33.25
CA VAL A 28 -8.10 -31.51 -31.79
C VAL A 28 -7.35 -30.23 -31.41
N LEU A 29 -6.29 -29.87 -32.15
CA LEU A 29 -5.56 -28.61 -31.92
C LEU A 29 -6.44 -27.38 -32.15
N GLN A 30 -7.32 -27.42 -33.15
CA GLN A 30 -8.29 -26.36 -33.42
C GLN A 30 -9.30 -26.23 -32.27
N GLU A 31 -9.79 -27.34 -31.74
CA GLU A 31 -10.73 -27.36 -30.62
C GLU A 31 -10.07 -26.91 -29.30
N MET A 32 -8.81 -27.30 -29.06
CA MET A 32 -8.05 -26.80 -27.90
C MET A 32 -7.79 -25.29 -27.97
N ARG A 33 -7.54 -24.74 -29.16
CA ARG A 33 -7.45 -23.28 -29.34
C ARG A 33 -8.78 -22.60 -29.05
N SER A 34 -9.88 -23.14 -29.57
CA SER A 34 -11.23 -22.63 -29.27
C SER A 34 -11.56 -22.70 -27.78
N SER A 35 -11.18 -23.78 -27.09
CA SER A 35 -11.41 -23.93 -25.65
C SER A 35 -10.63 -22.91 -24.82
N ARG A 36 -9.37 -22.61 -25.17
CA ARG A 36 -8.60 -21.57 -24.46
C ARG A 36 -9.22 -20.18 -24.61
N GLU A 37 -9.75 -19.87 -25.78
CA GLU A 37 -10.48 -18.61 -25.99
C GLU A 37 -11.75 -18.56 -25.15
N LYS A 38 -12.52 -19.65 -25.08
CA LYS A 38 -13.69 -19.76 -24.21
C LYS A 38 -13.33 -19.55 -22.73
N ASP A 39 -12.24 -20.16 -22.25
CA ASP A 39 -11.79 -20.00 -20.86
C ASP A 39 -11.37 -18.57 -20.53
N ILE A 40 -10.71 -17.87 -21.47
CA ILE A 40 -10.35 -16.46 -21.29
C ILE A 40 -11.61 -15.60 -21.23
N VAL A 41 -12.58 -15.84 -22.10
CA VAL A 41 -13.85 -15.10 -22.14
C VAL A 41 -14.68 -15.38 -20.88
N LEU A 42 -14.74 -16.63 -20.40
CA LEU A 42 -15.42 -16.99 -19.16
C LEU A 42 -14.75 -16.39 -17.92
N LYS A 43 -13.40 -16.40 -17.85
CA LYS A 43 -12.67 -15.74 -16.77
C LYS A 43 -12.86 -14.22 -16.77
N GLN A 44 -12.97 -13.61 -17.94
CA GLN A 44 -13.31 -12.19 -18.07
C GLN A 44 -14.76 -11.92 -17.63
N ALA A 45 -15.70 -12.77 -18.04
CA ALA A 45 -17.11 -12.65 -17.66
C ALA A 45 -17.36 -12.90 -16.16
N GLY A 46 -16.55 -13.74 -15.50
CA GLY A 46 -16.66 -14.05 -14.08
C GLY A 46 -16.05 -13.00 -13.15
N LYS A 47 -15.38 -11.96 -13.68
CA LYS A 47 -14.93 -10.85 -12.85
C LYS A 47 -16.13 -9.94 -12.60
N GLU A 48 -16.86 -10.25 -11.53
CA GLU A 48 -17.97 -9.44 -11.05
C GLU A 48 -17.43 -8.06 -10.66
N VAL A 49 -17.56 -7.11 -11.58
CA VAL A 49 -17.32 -5.70 -11.30
C VAL A 49 -18.63 -5.14 -10.79
N ASP A 50 -18.57 -4.44 -9.67
CA ASP A 50 -19.71 -3.70 -9.14
C ASP A 50 -20.17 -2.68 -10.18
N THR A 51 -21.28 -3.00 -10.84
CA THR A 51 -21.94 -2.17 -11.85
C THR A 51 -23.10 -1.39 -11.25
N SER A 52 -23.28 -1.45 -9.92
CA SER A 52 -24.34 -0.73 -9.24
C SER A 52 -24.21 0.78 -9.42
N PRO A 53 -25.32 1.51 -9.48
CA PRO A 53 -25.32 2.96 -9.55
C PRO A 53 -24.59 3.59 -8.36
N PRO A 54 -23.84 4.69 -8.57
CA PRO A 54 -23.19 5.42 -7.48
C PRO A 54 -24.24 6.22 -6.69
N ALA A 55 -25.07 5.52 -5.90
CA ALA A 55 -26.23 6.07 -5.20
C ALA A 55 -25.85 7.27 -4.32
N ARG A 56 -24.70 7.21 -3.66
CA ARG A 56 -24.22 8.29 -2.80
C ARG A 56 -23.96 9.58 -3.58
N GLU A 57 -23.21 9.52 -4.68
CA GLU A 57 -22.89 10.71 -5.47
C GLU A 57 -24.13 11.27 -6.19
N ILE A 58 -25.11 10.42 -6.48
CA ILE A 58 -26.43 10.82 -6.99
C ILE A 58 -27.19 11.58 -5.90
N GLU A 59 -27.34 11.00 -4.71
CA GLU A 59 -28.02 11.61 -3.55
C GLU A 59 -27.39 12.93 -3.12
N ASP A 60 -26.06 12.98 -2.99
CA ASP A 60 -25.31 14.20 -2.63
C ASP A 60 -25.58 15.35 -3.62
N TYR A 61 -25.77 15.04 -4.92
CA TYR A 61 -26.11 16.01 -5.94
C TYR A 61 -27.58 16.45 -5.84
N GLU A 62 -28.52 15.51 -5.76
CA GLU A 62 -29.96 15.82 -5.69
C GLU A 62 -30.33 16.61 -4.43
N GLU A 63 -29.73 16.28 -3.28
CA GLU A 63 -29.93 17.03 -2.03
C GLU A 63 -29.48 18.49 -2.22
N LYS A 64 -28.31 18.72 -2.84
CA LYS A 64 -27.82 20.07 -3.07
C LYS A 64 -28.65 20.82 -4.12
N ARG A 65 -29.06 20.13 -5.19
CA ARG A 65 -29.92 20.68 -6.27
C ARG A 65 -31.26 21.13 -5.70
N SER A 66 -31.95 20.25 -4.98
CA SER A 66 -33.26 20.53 -4.36
C SER A 66 -33.17 21.63 -3.28
N ALA A 67 -32.14 21.64 -2.44
CA ALA A 67 -31.94 22.70 -1.45
C ALA A 67 -31.77 24.09 -2.10
N LEU A 68 -31.00 24.18 -3.19
CA LEU A 68 -30.83 25.43 -3.95
C LEU A 68 -32.12 25.85 -4.66
N PHE A 69 -32.88 24.89 -5.20
CA PHE A 69 -34.16 25.16 -5.82
C PHE A 69 -35.18 25.70 -4.81
N GLN A 70 -35.30 25.06 -3.65
CA GLN A 70 -36.17 25.52 -2.55
C GLN A 70 -35.81 26.94 -2.09
N GLN A 71 -34.52 27.27 -2.01
CA GLN A 71 -34.07 28.63 -1.69
C GLN A 71 -34.53 29.67 -2.71
N LEU A 72 -34.60 29.31 -4.00
CA LEU A 72 -35.11 30.19 -5.06
C LEU A 72 -36.65 30.29 -5.07
N LEU A 73 -37.35 29.21 -4.72
CA LEU A 73 -38.81 29.22 -4.51
C LEU A 73 -39.20 30.19 -3.40
N VAL A 74 -38.50 30.15 -2.26
CA VAL A 74 -38.73 31.08 -1.13
C VAL A 74 -38.50 32.53 -1.54
N GLN A 75 -37.58 32.78 -2.47
CA GLN A 75 -37.34 34.11 -3.03
C GLN A 75 -38.34 34.52 -4.13
N GLN A 76 -39.29 33.65 -4.49
CA GLN A 76 -40.26 33.84 -5.58
C GLN A 76 -39.64 34.16 -6.94
N ARG A 77 -38.40 33.67 -7.18
CA ARG A 77 -37.72 33.85 -8.47
C ARG A 77 -38.10 32.80 -9.49
N VAL A 78 -38.55 31.66 -9.01
CA VAL A 78 -38.80 30.44 -9.78
C VAL A 78 -40.13 29.87 -9.28
N THR A 79 -40.85 29.17 -10.15
CA THR A 79 -42.08 28.46 -9.81
C THR A 79 -41.82 26.95 -9.74
N GLU A 80 -42.68 26.20 -9.05
CA GLU A 80 -42.54 24.73 -8.96
C GLU A 80 -42.54 24.06 -10.35
N ALA A 81 -43.23 24.65 -11.33
CA ALA A 81 -43.26 24.15 -12.71
C ALA A 81 -41.92 24.32 -13.47
N ASP A 82 -40.98 25.10 -12.94
CA ASP A 82 -39.67 25.33 -13.54
C ASP A 82 -38.60 24.36 -13.03
N GLU A 83 -38.92 23.45 -12.09
CA GLU A 83 -37.95 22.48 -11.54
C GLU A 83 -37.38 21.58 -12.63
N ASP A 84 -38.29 21.05 -13.44
CA ASP A 84 -37.99 20.19 -14.57
C ASP A 84 -38.07 20.99 -15.86
N LEU A 85 -37.10 20.76 -16.75
CA LEU A 85 -37.18 21.31 -18.09
C LEU A 85 -38.33 20.64 -18.84
N GLY A 86 -39.38 21.40 -19.12
CA GLY A 86 -40.46 20.92 -19.97
C GLY A 86 -39.92 20.43 -21.32
N GLU A 87 -40.53 19.38 -21.86
CA GLU A 87 -40.12 18.77 -23.13
C GLU A 87 -39.97 19.83 -24.23
N GLY A 88 -38.77 19.93 -24.82
CA GLY A 88 -38.46 20.87 -25.89
C GLY A 88 -38.05 22.29 -25.46
N GLN A 89 -38.01 22.59 -24.16
CA GLN A 89 -37.43 23.85 -23.70
C GLN A 89 -35.90 23.86 -23.87
N PRO A 90 -35.31 24.97 -24.36
CA PRO A 90 -33.86 25.06 -24.48
C PRO A 90 -33.21 25.07 -23.09
N PRO A 91 -32.06 24.40 -22.88
CA PRO A 91 -31.34 24.37 -21.60
C PRO A 91 -31.00 25.76 -21.04
N CYS A 92 -31.01 26.78 -21.90
CA CYS A 92 -30.73 28.17 -21.55
C CYS A 92 -31.76 28.82 -20.62
N LYS A 93 -32.95 28.24 -20.48
CA LYS A 93 -34.01 28.75 -19.59
C LYS A 93 -34.00 28.10 -18.21
N SER A 94 -33.10 27.16 -17.95
CA SER A 94 -33.04 26.48 -16.65
C SER A 94 -32.79 27.46 -15.50
N TRP A 95 -33.46 27.23 -14.37
CA TRP A 95 -33.30 28.01 -13.14
C TRP A 95 -31.85 28.01 -12.64
N GLN A 96 -31.08 26.96 -12.96
CA GLN A 96 -29.68 26.81 -12.60
C GLN A 96 -28.78 27.91 -13.16
N ARG A 97 -29.15 28.54 -14.29
CA ARG A 97 -28.43 29.71 -14.82
C ARG A 97 -28.67 30.98 -14.00
N GLN A 98 -29.80 31.04 -13.31
CA GLN A 98 -30.26 32.19 -12.53
C GLN A 98 -29.66 32.25 -11.12
N LEU A 99 -28.86 31.23 -10.73
CA LEU A 99 -28.14 31.23 -9.47
C LEU A 99 -27.21 32.45 -9.35
N LEU A 100 -27.56 33.35 -8.42
CA LEU A 100 -26.85 34.61 -8.19
C LEU A 100 -25.47 34.39 -7.56
N GLN A 101 -25.36 33.40 -6.67
CA GLN A 101 -24.13 33.17 -5.93
C GLN A 101 -23.19 32.29 -6.76
N PRO A 102 -22.02 32.82 -7.18
CA PRO A 102 -21.07 32.05 -7.98
C PRO A 102 -20.46 30.88 -7.19
N GLU A 103 -20.51 30.92 -5.86
CA GLU A 103 -20.03 29.84 -4.99
C GLU A 103 -20.96 28.63 -5.00
N GLU A 104 -22.26 28.85 -4.88
CA GLU A 104 -23.29 27.80 -4.95
C GLU A 104 -23.26 27.10 -6.31
N LYS A 105 -23.16 27.88 -7.40
CA LYS A 105 -23.01 27.35 -8.76
C LYS A 105 -21.76 26.49 -8.91
N LYS A 106 -20.62 26.92 -8.37
CA LYS A 106 -19.37 26.13 -8.40
C LYS A 106 -19.49 24.85 -7.59
N ALA A 107 -20.14 24.89 -6.42
CA ALA A 107 -20.37 23.71 -5.60
C ALA A 107 -21.24 22.68 -6.32
N LEU A 108 -22.32 23.12 -6.97
CA LEU A 108 -23.20 22.24 -7.74
C LEU A 108 -22.47 21.61 -8.94
N LYS A 109 -21.67 22.41 -9.68
CA LYS A 109 -20.81 21.90 -10.76
C LYS A 109 -19.82 20.84 -10.29
N LEU A 110 -19.22 21.05 -9.12
CA LEU A 110 -18.27 20.10 -8.53
C LEU A 110 -18.95 18.78 -8.16
N LEU A 111 -20.16 18.81 -7.60
CA LEU A 111 -20.95 17.62 -7.29
C LEU A 111 -21.34 16.86 -8.55
N LEU A 112 -21.81 17.56 -9.59
CA LEU A 112 -22.12 16.94 -10.89
C LEU A 112 -20.89 16.25 -11.50
N MET A 113 -19.72 16.90 -11.43
CA MET A 113 -18.47 16.31 -11.90
C MET A 113 -18.05 15.09 -11.06
N ARG A 114 -18.33 15.07 -9.75
CA ARG A 114 -18.09 13.88 -8.90
C ARG A 114 -19.00 12.71 -9.28
N ARG A 115 -20.28 12.97 -9.52
CA ARG A 115 -21.25 11.99 -10.05
C ARG A 115 -20.79 11.42 -11.40
N ALA A 116 -20.32 12.28 -12.31
CA ALA A 116 -19.74 11.84 -13.58
C ALA A 116 -18.47 10.99 -13.41
N LEU A 117 -17.57 11.37 -12.49
CA LEU A 117 -16.35 10.62 -12.19
C LEU A 117 -16.65 9.22 -11.62
N ALA A 118 -17.71 9.09 -10.81
CA ALA A 118 -18.16 7.81 -10.27
C ALA A 118 -18.75 6.89 -11.35
N ASN A 119 -19.46 7.46 -12.33
CA ASN A 119 -20.02 6.71 -13.47
C ASN A 119 -18.98 6.32 -14.55
N THR A 120 -17.89 7.06 -14.66
CA THR A 120 -16.83 6.81 -15.66
C THR A 120 -16.22 5.40 -15.62
N PRO A 121 -15.81 4.83 -14.47
CA PRO A 121 -15.31 3.46 -14.43
C PRO A 121 -16.37 2.43 -14.85
N ARG A 122 -17.64 2.62 -14.48
CA ARG A 122 -18.76 1.76 -14.91
C ARG A 122 -18.88 1.76 -16.43
N TRP A 123 -18.80 2.94 -17.04
CA TRP A 123 -18.82 3.09 -18.50
C TRP A 123 -17.68 2.35 -19.20
N PHE A 124 -16.44 2.47 -18.71
CA PHE A 124 -15.31 1.75 -19.29
C PHE A 124 -15.47 0.22 -19.24
N VAL A 125 -16.01 -0.29 -18.14
CA VAL A 125 -16.24 -1.73 -17.96
C VAL A 125 -17.34 -2.22 -18.90
N LEU A 126 -18.51 -1.57 -18.88
CA LEU A 126 -19.65 -1.98 -19.73
C LEU A 126 -19.33 -1.85 -21.23
N SER A 127 -18.67 -0.76 -21.65
CA SER A 127 -18.27 -0.57 -23.05
C SER A 127 -17.20 -1.58 -23.50
N GLY A 128 -16.28 -1.98 -22.62
CA GLY A 128 -15.30 -3.02 -22.90
C GLY A 128 -15.90 -4.41 -23.01
N GLU A 129 -16.93 -4.71 -22.21
CA GLU A 129 -17.57 -6.03 -22.14
C GLU A 129 -18.66 -6.26 -23.19
N ALA A 130 -19.28 -5.19 -23.72
CA ALA A 130 -20.43 -5.27 -24.61
C ALA A 130 -20.21 -6.22 -25.81
N ASN A 131 -19.08 -6.08 -26.50
CA ASN A 131 -18.74 -6.93 -27.65
C ASN A 131 -18.43 -8.39 -27.28
N ALA A 132 -17.90 -8.63 -26.07
CA ALA A 132 -17.62 -9.97 -25.59
C ALA A 132 -18.93 -10.70 -25.22
N LYS A 133 -19.79 -10.03 -24.44
CA LYS A 133 -21.10 -10.56 -24.04
C LYS A 133 -22.03 -10.79 -25.23
N TYR A 134 -22.04 -9.89 -26.21
CA TYR A 134 -22.82 -10.07 -27.44
C TYR A 134 -22.40 -11.32 -28.23
N ARG A 135 -21.09 -11.60 -28.34
CA ARG A 135 -20.59 -12.82 -29.00
C ARG A 135 -20.99 -14.09 -28.25
N LEU A 136 -20.96 -14.07 -26.92
CA LEU A 136 -21.42 -15.19 -26.10
C LEU A 136 -22.92 -15.46 -26.29
N TYR A 137 -23.73 -14.39 -26.30
CA TYR A 137 -25.16 -14.48 -26.55
C TYR A 137 -25.46 -15.07 -27.94
N ARG A 138 -24.83 -14.54 -29.00
CA ARG A 138 -25.00 -15.05 -30.37
C ARG A 138 -24.63 -16.53 -30.52
N ASN A 139 -23.66 -17.01 -29.76
CA ASN A 139 -23.22 -18.41 -29.78
C ASN A 139 -24.05 -19.33 -28.86
N GLY A 140 -25.10 -18.80 -28.21
CA GLY A 140 -25.94 -19.55 -27.27
C GLY A 140 -25.25 -19.93 -25.96
N LEU A 141 -24.14 -19.28 -25.61
CA LEU A 141 -23.40 -19.51 -24.36
C LEU A 141 -23.88 -18.62 -23.21
N LEU A 142 -24.55 -17.51 -23.53
CA LEU A 142 -25.18 -16.60 -22.56
C LEU A 142 -26.70 -16.71 -22.68
N THR A 143 -27.41 -16.77 -21.56
CA THR A 143 -28.88 -16.79 -21.56
C THR A 143 -29.44 -15.45 -22.05
N GLU A 144 -30.64 -15.49 -22.64
CA GLU A 144 -31.35 -14.29 -23.09
C GLU A 144 -31.62 -13.33 -21.93
N THR A 145 -31.96 -13.86 -20.76
CA THR A 145 -32.19 -13.06 -19.54
C THR A 145 -30.95 -12.27 -19.13
N ALA A 146 -29.78 -12.93 -19.07
CA ALA A 146 -28.53 -12.28 -18.69
C ALA A 146 -28.08 -11.23 -19.73
N TRP A 147 -28.38 -11.47 -21.01
CA TRP A 147 -28.16 -10.47 -22.05
C TRP A 147 -29.08 -9.27 -21.90
N SER A 148 -30.38 -9.49 -21.65
CA SER A 148 -31.36 -8.43 -21.43
C SER A 148 -31.03 -7.60 -20.19
N GLU A 149 -30.61 -8.23 -19.08
CA GLU A 149 -30.17 -7.53 -17.87
C GLU A 149 -28.94 -6.65 -18.14
N PHE A 150 -27.97 -7.17 -18.91
CA PHE A 150 -26.81 -6.38 -19.31
C PHE A 150 -27.21 -5.16 -20.17
N GLN A 151 -28.14 -5.33 -21.11
CA GLN A 151 -28.65 -4.24 -21.94
C GLN A 151 -29.38 -3.19 -21.09
N ALA A 152 -30.21 -3.62 -20.13
CA ALA A 152 -30.90 -2.72 -19.21
C ALA A 152 -29.92 -1.86 -18.40
N VAL A 153 -28.86 -2.47 -17.83
CA VAL A 153 -27.81 -1.73 -17.10
C VAL A 153 -27.04 -0.77 -18.03
N GLN A 154 -26.82 -1.16 -19.28
CA GLN A 154 -26.17 -0.30 -20.27
C GLN A 154 -27.05 0.90 -20.65
N GLU A 155 -28.35 0.68 -20.82
CA GLU A 155 -29.33 1.73 -21.10
C GLU A 155 -29.46 2.70 -19.92
N GLU A 156 -29.62 2.19 -18.70
CA GLU A 156 -29.65 2.98 -17.46
C GLU A 156 -28.40 3.88 -17.33
N LEU A 157 -27.20 3.34 -17.60
CA LEU A 157 -25.99 4.14 -17.57
C LEU A 157 -25.98 5.21 -18.69
N ASN A 158 -26.48 4.89 -19.88
CA ASN A 158 -26.55 5.86 -20.97
C ASN A 158 -27.52 7.00 -20.64
N GLU A 159 -28.68 6.69 -20.07
CA GLU A 159 -29.65 7.68 -19.57
C GLU A 159 -29.01 8.59 -18.53
N GLU A 160 -28.29 8.03 -17.56
CA GLU A 160 -27.56 8.77 -16.54
C GLU A 160 -26.49 9.70 -17.15
N LEU A 161 -25.74 9.24 -18.16
CA LEU A 161 -24.75 10.08 -18.85
C LEU A 161 -25.41 11.20 -19.67
N GLN A 162 -26.57 10.95 -20.29
CA GLN A 162 -27.35 11.99 -20.96
C GLN A 162 -27.92 13.00 -19.96
N TYR A 163 -28.41 12.54 -18.82
CA TYR A 163 -28.86 13.40 -17.73
C TYR A 163 -27.75 14.35 -17.27
N ILE A 164 -26.56 13.82 -16.98
CA ILE A 164 -25.38 14.63 -16.59
C ILE A 164 -25.03 15.65 -17.68
N LYS A 165 -25.10 15.25 -18.96
CA LYS A 165 -24.82 16.13 -20.09
C LYS A 165 -25.83 17.28 -20.16
N LEU A 166 -27.12 16.98 -20.02
CA LEU A 166 -28.20 17.97 -20.04
C LEU A 166 -28.07 18.93 -18.86
N GLU A 167 -27.90 18.42 -17.64
CA GLU A 167 -27.71 19.22 -16.43
C GLU A 167 -26.48 20.14 -16.53
N ALA A 168 -25.38 19.66 -17.11
CA ALA A 168 -24.21 20.51 -17.36
C ALA A 168 -24.52 21.63 -18.36
N GLU A 169 -25.26 21.33 -19.43
CA GLU A 169 -25.70 22.32 -20.42
C GLU A 169 -26.68 23.35 -19.81
N CYS A 170 -27.51 22.94 -18.84
CA CYS A 170 -28.33 23.83 -18.04
C CYS A 170 -27.45 24.82 -17.26
N MET A 171 -26.41 24.36 -16.57
CA MET A 171 -25.54 25.24 -15.78
C MET A 171 -24.68 26.20 -16.60
N GLU A 172 -24.11 25.75 -17.71
CA GLU A 172 -23.25 26.55 -18.60
C GLU A 172 -23.36 26.08 -20.05
N GLU A 173 -23.51 27.03 -20.96
CA GLU A 173 -23.66 26.75 -22.39
C GLU A 173 -22.39 26.13 -22.98
N GLY A 174 -22.55 25.03 -23.71
CA GLY A 174 -21.47 24.23 -24.27
C GLY A 174 -20.64 23.47 -23.23
N TRP A 175 -21.09 23.38 -21.98
CA TRP A 175 -20.41 22.59 -20.95
C TRP A 175 -20.80 21.12 -20.98
N GLY A 176 -21.98 20.77 -21.51
CA GLY A 176 -22.45 19.37 -21.57
C GLY A 176 -21.50 18.42 -22.30
N ASP A 177 -20.91 18.84 -23.42
CA ASP A 177 -19.93 18.00 -24.14
C ASP A 177 -18.53 18.00 -23.52
N LYS A 178 -18.19 19.05 -22.75
CA LYS A 178 -16.88 19.21 -22.12
C LYS A 178 -16.78 18.42 -20.82
N VAL A 179 -17.84 18.42 -20.01
CA VAL A 179 -17.82 17.79 -18.68
C VAL A 179 -17.46 16.30 -18.76
N LEU A 180 -18.01 15.56 -19.72
CA LEU A 180 -17.70 14.13 -19.87
C LEU A 180 -16.26 13.90 -20.36
N LYS A 181 -15.74 14.74 -21.27
CA LYS A 181 -14.35 14.65 -21.75
C LYS A 181 -13.35 14.93 -20.63
N ASP A 182 -13.59 15.99 -19.86
CA ASP A 182 -12.76 16.39 -18.72
C ASP A 182 -12.77 15.30 -17.64
N THR A 183 -13.94 14.73 -17.37
CA THR A 183 -14.13 13.63 -16.41
C THR A 183 -13.33 12.39 -16.82
N VAL A 184 -13.39 11.98 -18.09
CA VAL A 184 -12.61 10.85 -18.63
C VAL A 184 -11.10 11.13 -18.52
N MET A 185 -10.66 12.35 -18.81
CA MET A 185 -9.26 12.75 -18.68
C MET A 185 -8.78 12.68 -17.22
N LEU A 186 -9.58 13.23 -16.29
CA LEU A 186 -9.31 13.21 -14.86
C LEU A 186 -9.26 11.78 -14.31
N PHE A 187 -10.19 10.91 -14.73
CA PHE A 187 -10.20 9.51 -14.35
C PHE A 187 -8.90 8.81 -14.76
N LYS A 188 -8.47 8.95 -16.01
CA LYS A 188 -7.21 8.37 -16.51
C LYS A 188 -5.99 8.88 -15.74
N LEU A 189 -5.94 10.17 -15.44
CA LEU A 189 -4.87 10.76 -14.64
C LEU A 189 -4.86 10.20 -13.21
N SER A 190 -6.04 10.01 -12.62
CA SER A 190 -6.18 9.42 -11.28
C SER A 190 -5.72 7.96 -11.24
N GLU A 191 -6.04 7.16 -12.25
CA GLU A 191 -5.59 5.77 -12.35
C GLU A 191 -4.08 5.67 -12.55
N ALA A 192 -3.51 6.48 -13.45
CA ALA A 192 -2.06 6.56 -13.63
C ALA A 192 -1.33 6.95 -12.33
N GLN A 193 -1.90 7.86 -11.54
CA GLN A 193 -1.34 8.23 -10.24
C GLN A 193 -1.46 7.10 -9.21
N LYS A 194 -2.59 6.40 -9.16
CA LYS A 194 -2.77 5.23 -8.28
C LYS A 194 -1.77 4.12 -8.63
N GLU A 195 -1.53 3.86 -9.90
CA GLU A 195 -0.54 2.88 -10.36
C GLU A 195 0.88 3.29 -9.94
N ARG A 196 1.27 4.54 -10.17
CA ARG A 196 2.56 5.08 -9.70
C ARG A 196 2.74 4.92 -8.20
N ASN A 197 1.71 5.27 -7.42
CA ASN A 197 1.74 5.12 -5.95
C ASN A 197 1.85 3.64 -5.52
N LYS A 198 1.17 2.72 -6.21
CA LYS A 198 1.27 1.27 -5.95
C LYS A 198 2.68 0.75 -6.24
N VAL A 199 3.30 1.17 -7.35
CA VAL A 199 4.67 0.78 -7.72
C VAL A 199 5.67 1.32 -6.71
N MET A 200 5.60 2.62 -6.39
CA MET A 200 6.46 3.25 -5.38
C MET A 200 6.32 2.59 -4.01
N GLY A 201 5.08 2.29 -3.56
CA GLY A 201 4.84 1.61 -2.30
C GLY A 201 5.33 0.16 -2.30
N ALA A 202 5.23 -0.56 -3.42
CA ALA A 202 5.76 -1.90 -3.56
C ALA A 202 7.30 -1.91 -3.54
N GLU A 203 7.93 -0.91 -4.16
CA GLU A 203 9.38 -0.74 -4.15
C GLU A 203 9.91 -0.41 -2.75
N GLN A 204 9.26 0.51 -2.02
CA GLN A 204 9.60 0.82 -0.63
C GLN A 204 9.51 -0.42 0.26
N LYS A 205 8.44 -1.21 0.13
CA LYS A 205 8.29 -2.48 0.87
C LYS A 205 9.36 -3.51 0.49
N ARG A 206 9.83 -3.52 -0.76
CA ARG A 206 10.93 -4.39 -1.19
C ARG A 206 12.26 -3.95 -0.58
N GLN A 207 12.55 -2.65 -0.61
CA GLN A 207 13.75 -2.08 -0.01
C GLN A 207 13.78 -2.28 1.52
N GLU A 208 12.65 -2.14 2.19
CA GLU A 208 12.54 -2.40 3.63
C GLU A 208 12.80 -3.88 3.96
N LYS A 209 12.19 -4.81 3.23
CA LYS A 209 12.45 -6.25 3.38
C LYS A 209 13.90 -6.61 3.06
N GLU A 210 14.52 -5.93 2.11
CA GLU A 210 15.92 -6.15 1.76
C GLU A 210 16.84 -5.64 2.88
N LYS A 211 16.57 -4.46 3.46
CA LYS A 211 17.30 -3.95 4.62
C LYS A 211 17.15 -4.87 5.84
N GLU A 212 15.94 -5.33 6.14
CA GLU A 212 15.68 -6.28 7.24
C GLU A 212 16.40 -7.61 7.02
N ARG A 213 16.54 -8.08 5.77
CA ARG A 213 17.35 -9.27 5.45
C ARG A 213 18.84 -9.00 5.67
N GLN A 214 19.35 -7.86 5.18
CA GLN A 214 20.75 -7.48 5.37
C GLN A 214 21.13 -7.30 6.85
N GLU A 215 20.23 -6.77 7.67
CA GLU A 215 20.43 -6.65 9.12
C GLU A 215 20.45 -8.02 9.79
N ARG A 216 19.50 -8.90 9.49
CA ARG A 216 19.49 -10.29 9.98
C ARG A 216 20.73 -11.07 9.56
N ASP A 217 21.23 -10.86 8.34
CA ASP A 217 22.45 -11.52 7.86
C ASP A 217 23.70 -10.99 8.59
N LYS A 218 23.74 -9.69 8.93
CA LYS A 218 24.82 -9.10 9.74
C LYS A 218 24.80 -9.62 11.18
N GLU A 219 23.62 -9.73 11.80
CA GLU A 219 23.46 -10.31 13.14
C GLU A 219 23.93 -11.77 13.17
N ARG A 220 23.51 -12.58 12.19
CA ARG A 220 23.98 -13.98 12.05
C ARG A 220 25.50 -14.06 11.90
N GLN A 221 26.10 -13.18 11.09
CA GLN A 221 27.56 -13.14 10.93
C GLN A 221 28.29 -12.71 12.20
N GLN A 222 27.68 -11.84 13.03
CA GLN A 222 28.25 -11.45 14.32
C GLN A 222 28.17 -12.62 15.32
N GLU A 223 27.01 -13.27 15.44
CA GLU A 223 26.81 -14.44 16.29
C GLU A 223 27.77 -15.60 15.92
N GLU A 224 27.96 -15.87 14.62
CA GLU A 224 28.93 -16.86 14.15
C GLU A 224 30.39 -16.50 14.50
N LYS A 225 30.75 -15.21 14.52
CA LYS A 225 32.09 -14.76 14.91
C LYS A 225 32.29 -14.88 16.41
N GLU A 226 31.29 -14.52 17.21
CA GLU A 226 31.32 -14.63 18.67
C GLU A 226 31.44 -16.10 19.10
N THR A 227 30.62 -16.99 18.54
CA THR A 227 30.69 -18.43 18.83
C THR A 227 32.02 -19.06 18.40
N ARG A 228 32.63 -18.60 17.30
CA ARG A 228 33.99 -19.04 16.90
C ARG A 228 35.06 -18.51 17.85
N ALA A 229 34.98 -17.26 18.27
CA ALA A 229 35.92 -16.67 19.22
C ALA A 229 35.83 -17.34 20.60
N GLU A 230 34.63 -17.69 21.04
CA GLU A 230 34.39 -18.43 22.28
C GLU A 230 35.00 -19.84 22.21
N LYS A 231 34.74 -20.59 21.13
CA LYS A 231 35.38 -21.91 20.91
C LYS A 231 36.90 -21.83 20.90
N PHE A 232 37.47 -20.79 20.28
CA PHE A 232 38.91 -20.56 20.27
C PHE A 232 39.47 -20.26 21.67
N ARG A 233 38.75 -19.45 22.46
CA ARG A 233 39.10 -19.14 23.85
C ARG A 233 39.06 -20.39 24.74
N GLU A 234 38.06 -21.27 24.55
CA GLU A 234 37.98 -22.53 25.28
C GLU A 234 39.15 -23.48 24.94
N GLN A 235 39.59 -23.52 23.69
CA GLN A 235 40.76 -24.32 23.29
C GLN A 235 42.03 -23.84 23.99
N LEU A 236 42.27 -22.52 24.03
CA LEU A 236 43.43 -21.94 24.73
C LEU A 236 43.43 -22.26 26.23
N LEU A 237 42.25 -22.23 26.88
CA LEU A 237 42.14 -22.61 28.30
C LEU A 237 42.46 -24.10 28.52
N LYS A 238 42.01 -24.98 27.62
CA LYS A 238 42.33 -26.42 27.68
C LYS A 238 43.82 -26.69 27.50
N GLU A 239 44.49 -26.01 26.58
CA GLU A 239 45.94 -26.12 26.39
C GLU A 239 46.73 -25.59 27.59
N ALA A 240 46.30 -24.47 28.18
CA ALA A 240 46.93 -23.91 29.38
C ALA A 240 46.80 -24.85 30.59
N ASP A 241 45.67 -25.54 30.74
CA ASP A 241 45.48 -26.53 31.79
C ASP A 241 46.33 -27.80 31.58
N GLN A 242 46.51 -28.23 30.33
CA GLN A 242 47.39 -29.36 30.00
C GLN A 242 48.88 -29.03 30.21
N ASN A 243 49.27 -27.76 30.01
CA ASN A 243 50.65 -27.30 30.15
C ASN A 243 50.95 -26.72 31.54
N LYS A 244 50.08 -26.94 32.55
CA LYS A 244 50.40 -26.57 33.94
C LYS A 244 51.60 -27.41 34.40
N PRO A 245 52.78 -26.80 34.64
CA PRO A 245 53.92 -27.54 35.14
C PRO A 245 53.50 -28.14 36.49
N VAL A 246 53.68 -29.46 36.63
CA VAL A 246 53.38 -30.18 37.88
C VAL A 246 54.23 -29.53 38.98
N GLN A 247 53.61 -28.63 39.74
CA GLN A 247 54.25 -28.03 40.89
C GLN A 247 54.44 -29.14 41.91
N ARG A 248 55.65 -29.70 41.97
CA ARG A 248 56.09 -30.54 43.07
C ARG A 248 55.99 -29.67 44.33
N LYS A 249 54.97 -29.93 45.14
CA LYS A 249 54.76 -29.26 46.43
C LYS A 249 56.00 -29.49 47.30
N VAL A 250 56.83 -28.46 47.45
CA VAL A 250 57.81 -28.41 48.54
C VAL A 250 57.04 -27.93 49.77
N VAL A 251 56.70 -28.87 50.64
CA VAL A 251 56.07 -28.59 51.94
C VAL A 251 57.12 -27.92 52.83
N VAL A 252 57.00 -26.61 53.05
CA VAL A 252 57.82 -25.88 54.01
C VAL A 252 57.09 -25.89 55.36
N LEU A 253 57.53 -26.78 56.25
CA LEU A 253 57.15 -26.80 57.67
C LEU A 253 57.86 -25.65 58.39
N TYR A 254 57.10 -24.71 58.94
CA TYR A 254 57.64 -23.67 59.84
C TYR A 254 57.58 -24.17 61.28
N VAL A 255 58.74 -24.42 61.89
CA VAL A 255 58.89 -24.62 63.34
C VAL A 255 59.11 -23.26 63.99
N TRP A 256 58.20 -22.85 64.87
CA TRP A 256 58.38 -21.68 65.71
C TRP A 256 59.21 -22.07 66.94
N GLN A 257 60.41 -21.53 67.05
CA GLN A 257 61.20 -21.60 68.28
C GLN A 257 61.74 -20.20 68.61
N ALA A 258 61.41 -19.77 69.82
CA ALA A 258 61.87 -18.54 70.42
C ALA A 258 63.39 -18.56 70.66
N VAL A 259 63.97 -17.35 70.75
CA VAL A 259 65.28 -16.95 71.29
C VAL A 259 66.18 -16.28 70.24
N GLY A 260 66.40 -14.98 70.47
CA GLY A 260 67.74 -14.39 70.56
C GLY A 260 68.61 -14.32 69.30
N HIS A 261 68.68 -13.11 68.75
CA HIS A 261 69.84 -12.55 68.04
C HIS A 261 70.21 -13.07 66.62
N ARG A 262 70.25 -12.09 65.70
CA ARG A 262 70.98 -12.00 64.42
C ARG A 262 71.75 -13.24 63.96
N GLN A 263 71.32 -13.80 62.83
CA GLN A 263 72.06 -13.75 61.54
C GLN A 263 71.18 -14.33 60.43
N ARG A 264 71.02 -13.60 59.32
CA ARG A 264 70.19 -13.99 58.17
C ARG A 264 71.04 -14.79 57.19
N LEU A 265 71.23 -16.08 57.44
CA LEU A 265 71.83 -17.01 56.49
C LEU A 265 70.78 -17.39 55.43
N ARG A 266 71.03 -16.98 54.17
CA ARG A 266 70.22 -17.34 53.00
C ARG A 266 70.92 -18.50 52.31
N VAL A 267 70.50 -19.73 52.61
CA VAL A 267 70.99 -20.94 51.93
C VAL A 267 70.18 -21.12 50.64
N ARG A 268 70.86 -21.08 49.49
CA ARG A 268 70.30 -21.28 48.16
C ARG A 268 70.57 -22.74 47.76
N PHE A 269 69.53 -23.55 47.61
CA PHE A 269 69.65 -24.88 46.99
C PHE A 269 69.45 -24.74 45.48
N GLU A 270 70.52 -24.97 44.72
CA GLU A 270 70.47 -25.11 43.26
C GLU A 270 70.17 -26.57 42.93
N GLY A 271 68.93 -26.85 42.54
CA GLY A 271 68.54 -28.11 41.94
C GLY A 271 68.56 -27.97 40.42
N HIS A 272 69.63 -28.46 39.79
CA HIS A 272 69.70 -28.62 38.34
C HIS A 272 68.73 -29.72 37.89
N GLY A 273 67.69 -29.32 37.16
CA GLY A 273 66.83 -30.19 36.38
C GLY A 273 66.99 -29.87 34.91
N TRP A 274 67.37 -30.88 34.13
CA TRP A 274 67.74 -30.85 32.71
C TRP A 274 66.79 -30.06 31.79
N SER A 275 67.40 -29.30 30.87
CA SER A 275 66.80 -28.99 29.57
C SER A 275 67.85 -29.23 28.50
N SER A 276 67.55 -30.17 27.60
CA SER A 276 68.32 -30.49 26.40
C SER A 276 67.59 -29.88 25.21
N ALA A 277 68.37 -29.21 24.35
CA ALA A 277 68.06 -28.55 23.07
C ALA A 277 67.33 -27.19 23.21
N ALA A 278 68.02 -26.04 23.16
CA ALA A 278 68.73 -25.41 22.02
C ALA A 278 67.78 -25.16 20.82
N ALA A 279 67.64 -23.97 20.22
CA ALA A 279 68.34 -22.69 20.32
C ALA A 279 67.43 -21.56 19.74
N PRO A 280 67.78 -20.26 19.91
CA PRO A 280 66.90 -19.11 19.78
C PRO A 280 67.09 -18.32 18.47
N ALA A 281 66.10 -17.51 18.10
CA ALA A 281 66.32 -16.34 17.26
C ALA A 281 65.51 -15.15 17.79
N ALA A 282 66.21 -14.02 17.87
CA ALA A 282 65.86 -12.78 18.54
C ALA A 282 64.56 -12.13 18.04
N PHE A 283 63.81 -11.52 18.95
CA PHE A 283 63.10 -10.28 18.65
C PHE A 283 63.19 -9.30 19.80
N ASP A 284 63.59 -8.09 19.41
CA ASP A 284 63.95 -6.93 20.20
C ASP A 284 62.70 -6.24 20.76
N LEU A 285 62.73 -5.91 22.05
CA LEU A 285 61.70 -5.17 22.77
C LEU A 285 62.22 -3.74 23.00
N ARG A 286 61.60 -2.76 22.33
CA ARG A 286 61.60 -1.37 22.80
C ARG A 286 60.18 -0.91 23.12
N LEU A 287 59.99 -0.64 24.40
CA LEU A 287 58.89 0.12 24.98
C LEU A 287 59.11 1.63 24.75
N CYS A 288 58.03 2.35 24.47
CA CYS A 288 57.51 3.51 25.22
C CYS A 288 56.93 4.61 24.32
N GLY A 289 55.76 5.12 24.73
CA GLY A 289 55.30 6.46 24.37
C GLY A 289 53.86 6.55 23.88
N ARG A 290 52.88 6.45 24.78
CA ARG A 290 51.48 6.81 24.53
C ARG A 290 51.29 8.29 24.93
N PHE A 291 50.86 9.13 24.01
CA PHE A 291 50.30 10.45 24.30
C PHE A 291 48.92 10.50 23.64
N GLN A 292 47.85 10.49 24.44
CA GLN A 292 46.48 10.72 23.98
C GLN A 292 45.86 11.83 24.83
N LYS A 293 45.50 12.91 24.15
CA LYS A 293 44.59 13.95 24.63
C LYS A 293 43.18 13.36 24.67
N GLY A 294 42.46 13.64 25.77
CA GLY A 294 41.14 13.09 26.09
C GLY A 294 40.02 13.49 25.13
N PRO A 295 38.82 12.93 25.37
CA PRO A 295 37.80 13.77 26.02
C PRO A 295 37.01 13.04 27.12
N HIS A 296 36.47 13.85 28.04
CA HIS A 296 35.37 13.59 28.99
C HIS A 296 34.90 12.13 29.18
N GLU A 297 35.29 11.52 30.30
CA GLU A 297 34.50 10.46 30.92
C GLU A 297 33.86 10.94 32.21
N MET A 298 32.53 10.83 32.18
CA MET A 298 31.58 10.88 33.28
C MET A 298 31.73 9.59 34.09
N TRP A 299 31.97 9.69 35.40
CA TRP A 299 31.98 8.54 36.29
C TRP A 299 30.54 8.13 36.62
N SER A 300 30.19 6.87 36.38
CA SER A 300 29.02 6.23 37.00
C SER A 300 29.48 5.11 37.92
N TYR A 301 29.20 5.29 39.21
CA TYR A 301 29.36 4.29 40.26
C TYR A 301 28.01 3.61 40.48
N THR A 302 27.95 2.28 40.37
CA THR A 302 26.74 1.49 40.68
C THR A 302 26.93 0.71 41.97
N GLU A 303 26.25 1.14 43.03
CA GLU A 303 25.81 0.26 44.12
C GLU A 303 24.35 0.56 44.46
N ARG A 304 23.53 -0.50 44.38
CA ARG A 304 22.26 -0.75 45.08
C ARG A 304 21.18 0.35 45.09
N GLY A 305 20.11 0.07 44.34
CA GLY A 305 18.73 0.32 44.80
C GLY A 305 18.01 1.52 44.17
N LEU A 306 16.94 1.22 43.43
CA LEU A 306 15.88 2.12 42.96
C LEU A 306 16.29 3.35 42.12
N SER A 307 16.11 3.22 40.80
CA SER A 307 16.14 4.35 39.87
C SER A 307 14.71 4.84 39.61
N VAL A 308 14.35 5.98 40.20
CA VAL A 308 13.20 6.79 39.79
C VAL A 308 13.70 7.77 38.73
N PHE A 309 13.20 7.68 37.49
CA PHE A 309 13.50 8.64 36.44
C PHE A 309 12.60 9.88 36.59
N VAL A 310 13.17 10.99 37.03
CA VAL A 310 12.55 12.32 36.90
C VAL A 310 13.18 13.01 35.70
N VAL A 311 12.41 13.15 34.62
CA VAL A 311 12.81 13.91 33.44
C VAL A 311 12.46 15.38 33.67
N PHE A 312 13.48 16.23 33.85
CA PHE A 312 13.30 17.69 33.75
C PHE A 312 13.43 18.11 32.28
N VAL A 313 12.32 18.56 31.70
CA VAL A 313 12.33 19.27 30.42
C VAL A 313 12.41 20.77 30.71
N CYS A 314 13.54 21.39 30.40
CA CYS A 314 13.67 22.84 30.36
C CYS A 314 13.02 23.38 29.07
N TYR A 315 11.83 23.98 29.18
CA TYR A 315 11.23 24.78 28.10
C TYR A 315 11.47 26.28 28.35
N GLY A 316 12.22 26.89 27.43
CA GLY A 316 12.29 28.34 27.27
C GLY A 316 11.01 28.87 26.60
N ARG A 317 10.20 29.57 27.41
CA ARG A 317 9.30 30.71 27.11
C ARG A 317 8.56 30.83 25.75
N ARG A 318 7.22 30.88 25.92
CA ARG A 318 6.14 31.65 25.22
C ARG A 318 5.33 30.94 24.12
N HIS A 319 4.17 30.39 24.46
CA HIS A 319 2.84 31.03 24.29
C HIS A 319 1.73 30.09 24.79
N ARG A 320 0.59 30.70 25.17
CA ARG A 320 -0.58 30.09 25.82
C ARG A 320 -1.25 29.02 24.95
N ALA A 321 -1.58 27.86 25.54
CA ALA A 321 -2.79 27.11 25.20
C ALA A 321 -3.17 26.16 26.35
N ARG A 322 -4.46 26.10 26.64
CA ARG A 322 -5.10 25.23 27.64
C ARG A 322 -4.98 23.76 27.20
N ALA A 323 -4.59 22.87 28.11
CA ALA A 323 -4.77 21.43 27.95
C ALA A 323 -5.44 20.87 29.21
N ALA A 324 -6.60 20.26 29.03
CA ALA A 324 -7.25 19.41 30.02
C ALA A 324 -6.53 18.06 30.04
N ALA A 325 -6.10 17.62 31.22
CA ALA A 325 -5.53 16.30 31.44
C ALA A 325 -6.65 15.32 31.80
N ALA A 326 -6.84 14.29 30.97
CA ALA A 326 -7.61 13.11 31.34
C ALA A 326 -6.64 11.98 31.69
N VAL A 327 -6.67 11.56 32.95
CA VAL A 327 -5.95 10.39 33.47
C VAL A 327 -6.84 9.18 33.27
N ALA A 328 -6.42 8.22 32.45
CA ALA A 328 -7.06 6.91 32.36
C ALA A 328 -6.18 5.88 33.09
N VAL A 329 -6.67 5.44 34.25
CA VAL A 329 -6.15 4.30 35.00
C VAL A 329 -6.77 3.05 34.38
N ALA A 330 -5.96 2.18 33.76
CA ALA A 330 -6.38 0.86 33.32
C ALA A 330 -5.89 -0.18 34.35
N ALA A 331 -6.83 -0.77 35.09
CA ALA A 331 -6.59 -1.86 36.02
C ALA A 331 -7.49 -3.05 35.67
N GLY A 332 -6.90 -4.26 35.75
CA GLY A 332 -7.58 -5.56 35.79
C GLY A 332 -8.05 -6.11 34.44
N GLY A 333 -7.95 -7.40 34.13
CA GLY A 333 -7.55 -8.59 34.88
C GLY A 333 -7.74 -9.79 33.94
N LYS A 334 -6.87 -10.80 34.06
CA LYS A 334 -6.96 -12.07 33.32
C LYS A 334 -7.79 -13.07 34.13
N CYS A 335 -8.73 -13.77 33.49
CA CYS A 335 -9.26 -15.07 33.95
C CYS A 335 -9.41 -16.02 32.74
N PRO A 336 -9.02 -17.31 32.88
CA PRO A 336 -9.20 -18.32 31.83
C PRO A 336 -10.32 -19.35 32.14
N HIS A 337 -10.65 -20.11 31.09
CA HIS A 337 -11.42 -21.36 31.01
C HIS A 337 -12.97 -21.29 30.97
N THR A 338 -13.51 -21.72 29.83
CA THR A 338 -14.88 -22.20 29.65
C THR A 338 -14.86 -23.72 29.39
N TRP A 339 -15.64 -24.45 30.19
CA TRP A 339 -16.16 -25.79 29.88
C TRP A 339 -17.60 -25.63 29.41
N GLY A 340 -17.99 -26.39 28.39
CA GLY A 340 -19.34 -26.41 27.86
C GLY A 340 -20.24 -27.41 28.58
N VAL A 341 -21.53 -27.07 28.70
CA VAL A 341 -22.67 -28.00 28.74
C VAL A 341 -23.86 -27.27 28.12
N GLY A 342 -24.52 -27.92 27.16
CA GLY A 342 -25.73 -27.40 26.51
C GLY A 342 -27.00 -27.64 27.32
N LEU A 343 -28.03 -26.85 27.04
CA LEU A 343 -29.44 -27.23 27.17
C LEU A 343 -30.32 -26.24 26.38
N LYS A 344 -31.32 -26.81 25.70
CA LYS A 344 -32.38 -26.15 24.94
C LYS A 344 -33.32 -25.36 25.86
N ALA A 345 -33.73 -24.16 25.45
CA ALA A 345 -35.14 -23.76 25.38
C ALA A 345 -35.29 -22.32 24.83
N SER A 346 -36.34 -22.17 24.05
CA SER A 346 -36.91 -20.98 23.42
C SER A 346 -37.17 -19.80 24.36
N HIS A 347 -36.78 -18.58 23.95
CA HIS A 347 -37.63 -17.39 23.98
C HIS A 347 -36.95 -16.20 23.26
N VAL A 348 -37.80 -15.41 22.59
CA VAL A 348 -37.56 -14.18 21.81
C VAL A 348 -36.64 -13.15 22.51
N PRO A 349 -35.74 -12.46 21.79
CA PRO A 349 -35.23 -11.17 22.25
C PRO A 349 -35.52 -10.00 21.29
N VAL A 350 -36.00 -8.94 21.92
CA VAL A 350 -36.07 -7.54 21.47
C VAL A 350 -34.67 -7.06 21.05
N GLN A 351 -34.56 -6.43 19.88
CA GLN A 351 -33.32 -5.80 19.42
C GLN A 351 -33.14 -4.43 20.07
N CYS A 352 -32.14 -4.32 20.97
CA CYS A 352 -31.55 -3.06 21.38
C CYS A 352 -30.29 -2.79 20.54
N THR A 353 -30.27 -1.68 19.81
CA THR A 353 -29.12 -1.21 19.04
C THR A 353 -28.06 -0.60 19.96
N PHE A 354 -26.90 -1.26 20.09
CA PHE A 354 -25.67 -0.65 20.62
C PHE A 354 -24.82 -0.14 19.45
N GLY A 355 -24.68 1.18 19.35
CA GLY A 355 -23.83 1.84 18.36
C GLY A 355 -22.35 1.73 18.72
N THR A 356 -21.57 1.16 17.80
CA THR A 356 -20.13 0.98 17.92
C THR A 356 -19.39 2.28 17.54
N VAL A 357 -18.89 3.00 18.55
CA VAL A 357 -17.99 4.15 18.38
C VAL A 357 -16.58 3.65 18.06
N ALA A 358 -16.36 3.19 16.82
CA ALA A 358 -15.01 2.81 16.35
C ALA A 358 -14.69 3.27 14.91
N SER A 359 -15.65 3.87 14.19
CA SER A 359 -15.46 4.26 12.78
C SER A 359 -15.06 5.73 12.57
N ALA A 360 -15.05 6.58 13.61
CA ALA A 360 -14.77 8.01 13.46
C ALA A 360 -13.28 8.36 13.38
N ALA A 361 -12.38 7.53 13.93
CA ALA A 361 -10.95 7.81 13.95
C ALA A 361 -10.25 7.56 12.59
N ALA A 362 -10.78 6.64 11.76
CA ALA A 362 -10.21 6.33 10.45
C ALA A 362 -10.62 7.34 9.35
N GLN A 363 -11.65 8.15 9.59
CA GLN A 363 -12.13 9.15 8.63
C GLN A 363 -11.42 10.51 8.77
N PHE A 364 -10.90 10.83 9.97
CA PHE A 364 -10.22 12.11 10.23
C PHE A 364 -8.81 12.17 9.62
N GLN A 365 -8.07 11.05 9.54
CA GLN A 365 -6.73 11.02 8.94
C GLN A 365 -6.71 11.16 7.40
N ARG A 366 -7.83 10.88 6.70
CA ARG A 366 -7.92 11.10 5.25
C ARG A 366 -8.21 12.56 4.87
N PHE A 367 -8.72 13.36 5.81
CA PHE A 367 -9.08 14.76 5.55
C PHE A 367 -7.86 15.71 5.62
N GLU A 368 -6.89 15.46 6.52
CA GLU A 368 -5.67 16.30 6.61
C GLU A 368 -4.70 16.11 5.43
N ALA A 369 -4.60 14.91 4.87
CA ALA A 369 -3.76 14.65 3.70
C ALA A 369 -4.27 15.36 2.43
N GLY A 370 -5.59 15.59 2.33
CA GLY A 370 -6.20 16.33 1.21
C GLY A 370 -5.93 17.84 1.28
N LEU A 371 -5.94 18.43 2.47
CA LEU A 371 -5.75 19.88 2.66
C LEU A 371 -4.30 20.32 2.49
N LEU A 372 -3.32 19.51 2.89
CA LEU A 372 -1.90 19.83 2.70
C LEU A 372 -1.47 19.78 1.23
N THR A 373 -2.12 18.94 0.40
CA THR A 373 -1.83 18.84 -1.04
C THR A 373 -2.41 20.04 -1.81
N ALA A 374 -3.55 20.60 -1.38
CA ALA A 374 -4.12 21.81 -1.98
C ALA A 374 -3.29 23.07 -1.68
N ALA A 375 -2.61 23.14 -0.53
CA ALA A 375 -1.75 24.27 -0.16
C ALA A 375 -0.45 24.35 -0.98
N VAL A 376 0.09 23.20 -1.44
CA VAL A 376 1.29 23.16 -2.30
C VAL A 376 0.96 23.63 -3.72
N LEU A 377 -0.19 23.25 -4.28
CA LEU A 377 -0.58 23.65 -5.65
C LEU A 377 -0.98 25.13 -5.77
N LEU A 378 -1.43 25.78 -4.68
CA LEU A 378 -1.70 27.22 -4.68
C LEU A 378 -0.44 28.09 -4.53
N ARG A 379 0.69 27.52 -4.07
CA ARG A 379 1.96 28.24 -3.94
C ARG A 379 2.73 28.34 -5.25
N GLU A 380 2.47 27.43 -6.19
CA GLU A 380 3.21 27.35 -7.46
C GLU A 380 2.60 28.19 -8.59
N ARG A 381 1.39 28.72 -8.40
CA ARG A 381 0.71 29.60 -9.39
C ARG A 381 1.08 31.09 -9.32
N ARG A 382 1.97 31.53 -8.41
CA ARG A 382 2.34 32.95 -8.25
C ARG A 382 3.57 33.42 -9.02
N HIS A 383 4.24 32.58 -9.81
CA HIS A 383 5.47 32.96 -10.52
C HIS A 383 5.43 32.94 -12.05
N SER A 384 4.25 32.88 -12.68
CA SER A 384 4.16 32.94 -14.15
C SER A 384 3.29 34.10 -14.64
N THR A 385 3.73 35.33 -14.39
CA THR A 385 3.25 36.52 -15.10
C THR A 385 4.44 37.33 -15.61
N ARG A 386 4.86 37.09 -16.85
CA ARG A 386 5.53 38.09 -17.70
C ARG A 386 5.51 37.69 -19.18
N ALA A 387 4.96 38.61 -19.97
CA ALA A 387 5.22 38.90 -21.39
C ALA A 387 4.92 37.82 -22.44
N CYS A 388 3.89 38.08 -23.27
CA CYS A 388 4.09 38.24 -24.72
C CYS A 388 2.87 38.93 -25.36
N CYS A 389 3.14 40.09 -25.95
CA CYS A 389 2.22 40.88 -26.77
C CYS A 389 2.02 40.26 -28.16
N GLY A 390 0.82 40.46 -28.72
CA GLY A 390 0.64 40.84 -30.13
C GLY A 390 0.49 39.74 -31.18
N HIS A 391 -0.74 39.58 -31.71
CA HIS A 391 -1.07 39.67 -33.15
C HIS A 391 -2.58 39.45 -33.31
N ARG A 392 -3.33 40.49 -33.70
CA ARG A 392 -3.71 40.89 -35.07
C ARG A 392 -4.82 40.00 -35.63
N THR A 393 -6.00 40.62 -35.68
CA THR A 393 -7.27 40.19 -36.25
C THR A 393 -7.16 39.87 -37.73
N SER A 394 -7.79 38.77 -38.17
CA SER A 394 -8.17 38.55 -39.56
C SER A 394 -9.56 37.92 -39.58
N ALA A 395 -10.52 38.70 -40.10
CA ALA A 395 -11.90 38.32 -40.27
C ALA A 395 -12.05 37.39 -41.48
N TYR A 396 -12.73 36.26 -41.29
CA TYR A 396 -13.17 35.39 -42.39
C TYR A 396 -14.69 35.44 -42.48
N ARG A 397 -15.19 36.04 -43.56
CA ARG A 397 -16.59 36.03 -44.01
C ARG A 397 -16.89 34.66 -44.65
N PRO A 398 -17.98 33.97 -44.30
CA PRO A 398 -18.51 32.93 -45.17
C PRO A 398 -19.40 33.55 -46.26
N SER A 399 -19.11 33.21 -47.50
CA SER A 399 -19.93 33.49 -48.68
C SER A 399 -21.07 32.49 -48.74
N ASN A 400 -22.29 33.01 -48.85
CA ASN A 400 -23.47 32.28 -49.35
C ASN A 400 -23.16 31.67 -50.72
N ALA A 401 -23.56 30.42 -50.92
CA ALA A 401 -23.76 29.85 -52.24
C ALA A 401 -25.06 29.04 -52.20
N HIS A 402 -26.06 29.56 -52.90
CA HIS A 402 -27.22 28.85 -53.40
C HIS A 402 -26.77 27.63 -54.22
N TYR A 403 -27.43 26.49 -54.02
CA TYR A 403 -28.03 25.67 -55.08
C TYR A 403 -29.17 24.85 -54.51
#